data_AF-A0A401PVX6-F1
#
_entry.id   AF-A0A401PVX6-F1
#
_cell.length_a   1.000
_cell.length_b   1.000
_cell.length_c   1.000
_cell.angle_alpha   90.00
_cell.angle_beta   90.00
_cell.angle_gamma   90.00
#
_symmetry.space_group_name_H-M   'P 1'
#
loop_
_entity.id
_entity.type
_entity.pdbx_description
1 polymer ?
#
loop_
_entity_poly.entity_id
_entity_poly.type
_entity_poly.pdbx_seq_one_letter_code
_entity_poly.pdbx_strand_id
1 'polypeptide(L)'
;MEKVTGLIVVLILLSQLQLGIAYKLICYFTNWAQHRPGIGKFFPENIPPCLCSHLIYAFAIIDDRHQVVIKEKNDEALYATFNNLRKMNSNLKTLLAIGGFDPQRFNNTIVVKLNRAKFIRSAIQFVRKYKFDGLDIVWDQPDSTGSPPGNKKRFTVLLK
;
A
#
# COMPACT_ATOMS: atom_id res chain seq x y z
N MET A 1 18.63 -50.20 4.17
CA MET A 1 17.83 -49.64 3.07
C MET A 1 16.51 -49.06 3.59
N GLU A 2 15.72 -49.84 4.35
CA GLU A 2 14.40 -49.42 4.88
C GLU A 2 14.41 -48.15 5.75
N LYS A 3 15.43 -47.96 6.60
CA LYS A 3 15.55 -46.76 7.45
C LYS A 3 15.73 -45.46 6.65
N VAL A 4 16.39 -45.54 5.50
CA VAL A 4 16.62 -44.38 4.61
C VAL A 4 15.33 -44.03 3.87
N THR A 5 14.59 -45.03 3.43
CA THR A 5 13.28 -44.86 2.79
C THR A 5 12.26 -44.21 3.74
N GLY A 6 12.22 -44.63 5.01
CA GLY A 6 11.35 -44.03 6.02
C GLY A 6 11.67 -42.56 6.31
N LEU A 7 12.95 -42.19 6.38
CA LEU A 7 13.39 -40.82 6.58
C LEU A 7 12.99 -39.91 5.39
N ILE A 8 13.13 -40.40 4.16
CA ILE A 8 12.73 -39.68 2.95
C ILE A 8 11.23 -39.43 2.93
N VAL A 9 10.42 -40.43 3.30
CA VAL A 9 8.94 -40.27 3.36
C VAL A 9 8.54 -39.24 4.41
N VAL A 10 9.17 -39.23 5.59
CA VAL A 10 8.91 -38.22 6.63
C VAL A 10 9.30 -36.82 6.16
N LEU A 11 10.45 -36.66 5.49
CA LEU A 11 10.88 -35.38 4.93
C LEU A 11 9.93 -34.88 3.83
N ILE A 12 9.43 -35.78 2.97
CA ILE A 12 8.43 -35.44 1.97
C ILE A 12 7.13 -35.00 2.65
N LEU A 13 6.62 -35.76 3.63
CA LEU A 13 5.39 -35.38 4.37
C LEU A 13 5.53 -34.04 5.11
N LEU A 14 6.70 -33.76 5.71
CA LEU A 14 7.00 -32.47 6.33
C LEU A 14 7.08 -31.33 5.32
N SER A 15 7.57 -31.59 4.10
CA SER A 15 7.58 -30.60 3.01
C SER A 15 6.17 -30.29 2.48
N GLN A 16 5.26 -31.27 2.47
CA GLN A 16 3.86 -31.07 2.07
C GLN A 16 3.06 -30.28 3.13
N LEU A 17 3.46 -30.32 4.41
CA LEU A 17 2.87 -29.50 5.47
C LEU A 17 3.12 -27.98 5.27
N GLN A 18 4.09 -27.59 4.45
CA GLN A 18 4.38 -26.19 4.13
C GLN A 18 3.48 -25.61 3.03
N LEU A 19 2.61 -26.40 2.39
CA LEU A 19 1.53 -25.86 1.54
C LEU A 19 0.37 -25.33 2.43
N GLY A 20 0.70 -24.44 3.37
CA GLY A 20 -0.30 -23.61 4.02
C GLY A 20 -0.84 -22.60 3.02
N ILE A 21 -2.16 -22.47 2.92
CA ILE A 21 -2.79 -21.37 2.17
C ILE A 21 -2.33 -20.06 2.82
N ALA A 22 -1.45 -19.31 2.15
CA ALA A 22 -0.96 -18.03 2.65
C ALA A 22 -2.08 -16.97 2.51
N TYR A 23 -2.92 -16.85 3.54
CA TYR A 23 -3.93 -15.80 3.59
C TYR A 23 -3.26 -14.43 3.85
N LYS A 24 -3.57 -13.45 3.01
CA LYS A 24 -3.15 -12.06 3.21
C LYS A 24 -4.24 -11.31 3.99
N LEU A 25 -3.96 -10.96 5.24
CA LEU A 25 -4.74 -9.97 5.97
C LEU A 25 -4.16 -8.57 5.72
N ILE A 26 -4.95 -7.71 5.06
CA ILE A 26 -4.57 -6.35 4.64
C ILE A 26 -5.36 -5.35 5.50
N CYS A 27 -4.66 -4.47 6.21
CA CYS A 27 -5.27 -3.50 7.11
C CYS A 27 -4.89 -2.07 6.74
N TYR A 28 -5.88 -1.19 6.70
CA TYR A 28 -5.66 0.24 6.47
C TYR A 28 -5.41 0.98 7.77
N PHE A 29 -4.37 1.80 7.78
CA PHE A 29 -4.13 2.84 8.77
C PHE A 29 -4.50 4.19 8.15
N THR A 30 -5.28 5.00 8.85
CA THR A 30 -5.73 6.30 8.35
C THR A 30 -5.05 7.42 9.11
N ASN A 31 -4.27 8.27 8.42
CA ASN A 31 -3.47 9.31 9.07
C ASN A 31 -4.28 10.37 9.82
N TRP A 32 -5.55 10.57 9.47
CA TRP A 32 -6.44 11.49 10.19
C TRP A 32 -6.94 10.95 11.54
N ALA A 33 -6.71 9.67 11.86
CA ALA A 33 -7.14 9.08 13.15
C ALA A 33 -6.38 9.68 14.34
N GLN A 34 -5.22 10.31 14.11
CA GLN A 34 -4.47 11.04 15.12
C GLN A 34 -5.24 12.24 15.71
N HIS A 35 -6.24 12.75 14.98
CA HIS A 35 -7.05 13.91 15.39
C HIS A 35 -8.28 13.54 16.21
N ARG A 36 -8.58 12.24 16.35
CA ARG A 36 -9.73 11.79 17.16
C ARG A 36 -9.50 12.12 18.65
N PRO A 37 -10.54 12.46 19.41
CA PRO A 37 -10.42 12.74 20.83
C PRO A 37 -10.32 11.46 21.67
N GLY A 38 -9.74 11.59 22.87
CA GLY A 38 -9.71 10.54 23.89
C GLY A 38 -9.17 9.20 23.38
N ILE A 39 -9.84 8.11 23.75
CA ILE A 39 -9.46 6.74 23.37
C ILE A 39 -9.57 6.43 21.88
N GLY A 40 -10.20 7.33 21.10
CA GLY A 40 -10.29 7.20 19.64
C GLY A 40 -9.03 7.63 18.91
N LYS A 41 -8.12 8.34 19.58
CA LYS A 41 -6.84 8.81 19.02
C LYS A 41 -5.96 7.60 18.69
N PHE A 42 -5.48 7.54 17.45
CA PHE A 42 -4.76 6.37 16.95
C PHE A 42 -3.53 6.76 16.11
N PHE A 43 -2.38 6.20 16.45
CA PHE A 43 -1.09 6.37 15.81
C PHE A 43 -0.51 5.01 15.35
N PRO A 44 0.52 4.97 14.49
CA PRO A 44 1.13 3.71 14.06
C PRO A 44 1.61 2.81 15.21
N GLU A 45 2.04 3.40 16.33
CA GLU A 45 2.45 2.69 17.55
C GLU A 45 1.31 1.86 18.18
N ASN A 46 0.05 2.21 17.90
CA ASN A 46 -1.10 1.48 18.40
C ASN A 46 -1.43 0.23 17.56
N ILE A 47 -0.78 0.04 16.40
CA ILE A 47 -1.02 -1.12 15.53
C ILE A 47 -0.31 -2.34 16.10
N PRO A 48 -1.01 -3.45 16.40
CA PRO A 48 -0.35 -4.69 16.80
C PRO A 48 0.45 -5.26 15.60
N PRO A 49 1.80 -5.34 15.67
CA PRO A 49 2.65 -5.60 14.49
C PRO A 49 2.45 -6.97 13.82
N CYS A 50 1.91 -7.93 14.58
CA CYS A 50 1.66 -9.29 14.12
C CYS A 50 0.20 -9.53 13.70
N LEU A 51 -0.68 -8.52 13.80
CA LEU A 51 -2.10 -8.69 13.45
C LEU A 51 -2.30 -8.87 11.95
N CYS A 52 -1.64 -8.04 11.14
CA CYS A 52 -1.85 -7.99 9.69
C CYS A 52 -0.60 -8.43 8.93
N SER A 53 -0.78 -9.06 7.78
CA SER A 53 0.32 -9.41 6.86
C SER A 53 0.79 -8.21 6.04
N HIS A 54 -0.14 -7.30 5.72
CA HIS A 54 0.11 -6.08 4.98
C HIS A 54 -0.59 -4.92 5.68
N LEU A 55 0.13 -3.81 5.85
CA LEU A 55 -0.45 -2.55 6.30
C LEU A 55 -0.43 -1.54 5.16
N ILE A 56 -1.53 -0.80 4.99
CA ILE A 56 -1.65 0.27 3.99
C ILE A 56 -1.81 1.61 4.69
N TYR A 57 -0.89 2.54 4.41
CA TYR A 57 -0.98 3.91 4.93
C TYR A 57 -1.88 4.76 4.01
N ALA A 58 -3.02 5.20 4.52
CA ALA A 58 -3.96 6.07 3.86
C ALA A 58 -3.87 7.51 4.43
N PHE A 59 -3.54 8.54 3.66
CA PHE A 59 -3.20 8.56 2.23
C PHE A 59 -2.06 9.54 1.94
N ALA A 60 -1.30 9.29 0.88
CA ALA A 60 -0.63 10.35 0.11
C ALA A 60 -1.58 10.89 -0.99
N ILE A 61 -1.25 12.05 -1.55
CA ILE A 61 -2.08 12.74 -2.55
C ILE A 61 -1.27 13.14 -3.79
N ILE A 62 -1.97 13.61 -4.83
CA ILE A 62 -1.38 14.14 -6.06
C ILE A 62 -1.51 15.67 -6.05
N ASP A 63 -0.42 16.39 -6.29
CA ASP A 63 -0.41 17.85 -6.35
C ASP A 63 -0.79 18.42 -7.74
N ASP A 64 -0.78 19.74 -7.87
CA ASP A 64 -1.01 20.46 -9.14
C ASP A 64 0.04 20.16 -10.23
N ARG A 65 1.20 19.63 -9.84
CA ARG A 65 2.29 19.26 -10.76
C ARG A 65 2.22 17.79 -11.16
N HIS A 66 1.16 17.09 -10.78
CA HIS A 66 0.94 15.66 -10.99
C HIS A 66 1.99 14.78 -10.30
N GLN A 67 2.46 15.21 -9.12
CA GLN A 67 3.43 14.50 -8.30
C GLN A 67 2.81 14.00 -7.01
N VAL A 68 3.33 12.89 -6.50
CA VAL A 68 2.95 12.35 -5.18
C VAL A 68 3.57 13.20 -4.08
N VAL A 69 2.72 13.67 -3.16
CA VAL A 69 3.11 14.49 -2.00
C VAL A 69 2.44 13.99 -0.71
N ILE A 70 2.98 14.40 0.44
CA ILE A 70 2.36 14.16 1.76
C ILE A 70 1.01 14.86 1.85
N LYS A 71 0.09 14.28 2.62
CA LYS A 71 -1.24 14.87 2.86
C LYS A 71 -1.23 15.71 4.14
N GLU A 72 -0.66 15.18 5.21
CA GLU A 72 -0.54 15.85 6.50
C GLU A 72 0.91 16.25 6.79
N LYS A 73 1.09 17.38 7.49
CA LYS A 73 2.43 17.96 7.73
C LYS A 73 3.38 17.03 8.46
N ASN A 74 2.84 16.13 9.29
CA ASN A 74 3.61 15.17 10.08
C ASN A 74 3.70 13.77 9.45
N ASP A 75 3.18 13.58 8.24
CA ASP A 75 3.18 12.28 7.57
C ASP A 75 4.60 11.69 7.44
N GLU A 76 5.63 12.51 7.18
CA GLU A 76 7.01 11.98 7.06
C GLU A 76 7.48 11.28 8.35
N ALA A 77 7.12 11.83 9.51
CA ALA A 77 7.42 11.21 10.81
C ALA A 77 6.57 9.94 11.02
N LEU A 78 5.28 10.00 10.67
CA LEU A 78 4.39 8.85 10.79
C LEU A 78 4.77 7.70 9.84
N TYR A 79 5.25 7.98 8.63
CA TYR A 79 5.77 6.98 7.71
C TYR A 79 6.96 6.24 8.32
N ALA A 80 7.87 6.96 8.97
CA ALA A 80 9.01 6.34 9.63
C ALA A 80 8.57 5.38 10.74
N THR A 81 7.66 5.81 11.63
CA THR A 81 7.11 4.95 12.68
C THR A 81 6.36 3.75 12.08
N PHE A 82 5.48 4.00 11.12
CA PHE A 82 4.67 2.96 10.47
C PHE A 82 5.54 1.89 9.79
N ASN A 83 6.56 2.31 9.03
CA ASN A 83 7.46 1.38 8.37
C ASN A 83 8.41 0.67 9.34
N ASN A 84 8.67 1.24 10.53
CA ASN A 84 9.46 0.61 11.58
C ASN A 84 8.72 -0.55 12.29
N LEU A 85 7.40 -0.72 12.11
CA LEU A 85 6.67 -1.88 12.64
C LEU A 85 7.26 -3.21 12.12
N ARG A 86 7.91 -3.20 10.94
CA ARG A 86 8.62 -4.37 10.39
C ARG A 86 9.80 -4.84 11.25
N LYS A 87 10.32 -4.00 12.15
CA LYS A 87 11.36 -4.40 13.10
C LYS A 87 10.82 -5.40 14.14
N MET A 88 9.52 -5.35 14.42
CA MET A 88 8.84 -6.28 15.32
C MET A 88 8.26 -7.49 14.57
N ASN A 89 7.96 -7.34 13.27
CA ASN A 89 7.52 -8.41 12.40
C ASN A 89 8.20 -8.30 11.03
N SER A 90 9.28 -9.06 10.82
CA SER A 90 10.08 -9.00 9.58
C SER A 90 9.32 -9.45 8.32
N ASN A 91 8.19 -10.15 8.49
CA ASN A 91 7.34 -10.60 7.38
C ASN A 91 6.32 -9.54 6.96
N LEU A 92 6.12 -8.49 7.77
CA LEU A 92 5.18 -7.42 7.50
C LEU A 92 5.56 -6.64 6.23
N LYS A 93 4.58 -6.43 5.35
CA LYS A 93 4.69 -5.52 4.20
C LYS A 93 3.93 -4.24 4.44
N THR A 94 4.50 -3.11 4.04
CA THR A 94 3.83 -1.81 4.14
C THR A 94 3.66 -1.21 2.75
N LEU A 95 2.46 -0.72 2.46
CA LEU A 95 2.13 -0.04 1.21
C LEU A 95 1.66 1.38 1.50
N LEU A 96 1.86 2.27 0.55
CA LEU A 96 1.30 3.62 0.58
C LEU A 96 0.08 3.69 -0.34
N ALA A 97 -1.07 4.07 0.20
CA ALA A 97 -2.24 4.39 -0.61
C ALA A 97 -2.16 5.83 -1.10
N ILE A 98 -2.34 6.04 -2.41
CA ILE A 98 -2.53 7.37 -3.01
C ILE A 98 -4.00 7.55 -3.37
N GLY A 99 -4.62 8.61 -2.86
CA GLY A 99 -6.00 8.97 -3.18
C GLY A 99 -6.79 9.42 -1.96
N GLY A 100 -7.99 8.85 -1.78
CA GLY A 100 -8.79 9.02 -0.56
C GLY A 100 -9.74 10.20 -0.49
N PHE A 101 -9.63 11.18 -1.40
CA PHE A 101 -10.67 12.15 -1.80
C PHE A 101 -10.02 13.14 -2.78
N ASP A 102 -10.37 13.06 -4.06
CA ASP A 102 -10.16 14.04 -5.17
C ASP A 102 -10.03 13.25 -6.50
N PRO A 103 -11.15 12.73 -7.04
CA PRO A 103 -11.15 12.00 -8.31
C PRO A 103 -10.68 12.88 -9.49
N GLN A 104 -10.82 14.20 -9.38
CA GLN A 104 -10.43 15.13 -10.42
C GLN A 104 -8.92 15.20 -10.60
N ARG A 105 -8.14 15.07 -9.51
CA ARG A 105 -6.67 14.95 -9.58
C ARG A 105 -6.22 13.74 -10.38
N PHE A 106 -6.85 12.58 -10.16
CA PHE A 106 -6.57 11.40 -10.96
C PHE A 106 -6.95 11.63 -12.42
N ASN A 107 -8.15 12.15 -12.69
CA ASN A 107 -8.58 12.49 -14.05
C ASN A 107 -7.56 13.36 -14.79
N ASN A 108 -7.16 14.48 -14.20
CA ASN A 108 -6.22 15.42 -14.82
C ASN A 108 -4.82 14.81 -15.03
N THR A 109 -4.42 13.92 -14.14
CA THR A 109 -3.11 13.26 -14.18
C THR A 109 -3.05 12.16 -15.24
N ILE A 110 -4.09 11.35 -15.38
CA ILE A 110 -4.05 10.17 -16.25
C ILE A 110 -4.37 10.47 -17.71
N VAL A 111 -5.10 11.56 -18.01
CA VAL A 111 -5.52 11.88 -19.37
C VAL A 111 -4.30 12.11 -20.27
N VAL A 112 -3.29 12.81 -19.76
CA VAL A 112 -2.10 13.22 -20.52
C VAL A 112 -0.93 12.28 -20.27
N LYS A 113 -0.28 11.78 -21.33
CA LYS A 113 0.88 10.86 -21.24
C LYS A 113 2.03 11.43 -20.40
N LEU A 114 2.34 12.72 -20.57
CA LEU A 114 3.39 13.40 -19.81
C LEU A 114 3.06 13.47 -18.31
N ASN A 115 1.80 13.74 -17.96
CA ASN A 115 1.36 13.81 -16.57
C ASN A 115 1.40 12.43 -15.91
N ARG A 116 0.98 11.38 -16.61
CA ARG A 116 1.18 9.98 -16.15
C ARG A 116 2.64 9.68 -15.86
N ALA A 117 3.55 10.08 -16.76
CA ALA A 117 4.97 9.84 -16.56
C ALA A 117 5.54 10.59 -15.34
N LYS A 118 5.09 11.83 -15.09
CA LYS A 118 5.45 12.60 -13.89
C LYS A 118 4.95 11.90 -12.62
N PHE A 119 3.68 11.49 -12.62
CA PHE A 119 3.07 10.76 -11.51
C PHE A 119 3.83 9.47 -11.20
N ILE A 120 4.03 8.59 -12.19
CA ILE A 120 4.74 7.31 -12.02
C ILE A 120 6.14 7.54 -11.45
N ARG A 121 6.91 8.49 -12.02
CA ARG A 121 8.26 8.80 -11.55
C ARG A 121 8.26 9.27 -10.10
N SER A 122 7.37 10.20 -9.76
CA SER A 122 7.26 10.72 -8.39
C SER A 122 6.80 9.65 -7.41
N ALA A 123 5.87 8.77 -7.79
CA ALA A 123 5.39 7.67 -6.95
C ALA A 123 6.52 6.68 -6.63
N ILE A 124 7.32 6.30 -7.63
CA ILE A 124 8.50 5.44 -7.43
C ILE A 124 9.50 6.10 -6.47
N GLN A 125 9.79 7.39 -6.68
CA GLN A 125 10.68 8.14 -5.80
C GLN A 125 10.15 8.21 -4.37
N PHE A 126 8.86 8.47 -4.19
CA PHE A 126 8.21 8.60 -2.90
C PHE A 126 8.22 7.27 -2.12
N VAL A 127 7.78 6.17 -2.74
CA VAL A 127 7.79 4.82 -2.16
C VAL A 127 9.19 4.44 -1.70
N ARG A 128 10.22 4.70 -2.52
CA ARG A 128 11.63 4.43 -2.18
C ARG A 128 12.14 5.33 -1.06
N LYS A 129 11.86 6.64 -1.13
CA LYS A 129 12.30 7.62 -0.13
C LYS A 129 11.83 7.25 1.27
N TYR A 130 10.56 6.88 1.40
CA TYR A 130 9.96 6.56 2.70
C TYR A 130 9.94 5.07 3.04
N LYS A 131 10.53 4.21 2.19
CA LYS A 131 10.72 2.76 2.45
C LYS A 131 9.41 1.96 2.55
N PHE A 132 8.46 2.26 1.68
CA PHE A 132 7.30 1.38 1.46
C PHE A 132 7.66 0.23 0.52
N ASP A 133 7.03 -0.92 0.71
CA ASP A 133 7.22 -2.12 -0.13
C ASP A 133 6.35 -2.08 -1.40
N GLY A 134 5.38 -1.15 -1.48
CA GLY A 134 4.50 -1.03 -2.63
C GLY A 134 3.57 0.16 -2.56
N LEU A 135 2.67 0.20 -3.54
CA LEU A 135 1.72 1.27 -3.76
C LEU A 135 0.31 0.68 -3.89
N ASP A 136 -0.66 1.36 -3.31
CA ASP A 136 -2.08 1.11 -3.48
C ASP A 136 -2.72 2.34 -4.14
N ILE A 137 -3.45 2.16 -5.24
CA ILE A 137 -4.06 3.28 -5.98
C ILE A 137 -5.55 3.29 -5.68
N VAL A 138 -5.97 4.27 -4.88
CA VAL A 138 -7.36 4.44 -4.45
C VAL A 138 -8.00 5.56 -5.25
N TRP A 139 -8.42 5.21 -6.46
CA TRP A 139 -9.19 6.09 -7.33
C TRP A 139 -10.62 5.59 -7.42
N ASP A 140 -11.51 6.27 -6.70
CA ASP A 140 -12.92 5.92 -6.69
C ASP A 140 -13.57 6.29 -8.03
N GLN A 141 -14.09 5.26 -8.70
CA GLN A 141 -14.85 5.31 -9.94
C GLN A 141 -14.20 6.08 -11.11
N PRO A 142 -13.30 5.43 -11.88
CA PRO A 142 -12.63 6.06 -13.00
C PRO A 142 -13.56 6.55 -14.13
N ASP A 143 -14.74 5.95 -14.26
CA ASP A 143 -15.76 6.28 -15.26
C ASP A 143 -17.07 6.80 -14.63
N SER A 144 -16.99 7.46 -13.47
CA SER A 144 -18.15 8.11 -12.82
C SER A 144 -18.69 9.30 -13.61
N THR A 145 -19.92 9.73 -13.32
CA THR A 145 -20.51 10.97 -13.84
C THR A 145 -19.56 12.15 -13.63
N GLY A 146 -19.10 12.76 -14.72
CA GLY A 146 -18.11 13.86 -14.71
C GLY A 146 -16.68 13.45 -15.04
N SER A 147 -16.39 12.16 -15.16
CA SER A 147 -15.09 11.65 -15.61
C SER A 147 -14.96 11.69 -17.14
N PRO A 148 -13.79 12.06 -17.70
CA PRO A 148 -13.56 12.00 -19.13
C PRO A 148 -13.77 10.59 -19.70
N PRO A 149 -14.33 10.44 -20.91
CA PRO A 149 -14.50 9.13 -21.53
C PRO A 149 -13.16 8.43 -21.74
N GLY A 150 -13.14 7.11 -21.59
CA GLY A 150 -11.97 6.26 -21.80
C GLY A 150 -11.03 6.16 -20.60
N ASN A 151 -11.43 6.65 -19.43
CA ASN A 151 -10.65 6.60 -18.22
C ASN A 151 -10.38 5.17 -17.73
N LYS A 152 -11.34 4.24 -17.85
CA LYS A 152 -11.08 2.79 -17.62
C LYS A 152 -9.88 2.28 -18.41
N LYS A 153 -9.79 2.59 -19.71
CA LYS A 153 -8.64 2.18 -20.55
C LYS A 153 -7.36 2.88 -20.11
N ARG A 154 -7.42 4.17 -19.76
CA ARG A 154 -6.24 4.92 -19.28
C ARG A 154 -5.74 4.42 -17.93
N PHE A 155 -6.65 4.00 -17.05
CA PHE A 155 -6.30 3.37 -15.79
C PHE A 155 -5.56 2.05 -16.04
N THR A 156 -6.05 1.21 -16.94
CA THR A 156 -5.34 -0.01 -17.33
C THR A 156 -3.95 0.30 -17.90
N VAL A 157 -3.80 1.37 -18.69
CA VAL A 157 -2.49 1.81 -19.20
C VAL A 157 -1.58 2.35 -18.11
N LEU A 158 -2.13 2.97 -17.06
CA LEU A 158 -1.36 3.44 -15.90
C LEU A 158 -0.75 2.27 -15.11
N LEU A 159 -1.47 1.14 -15.02
CA LEU A 159 -1.07 -0.02 -14.24
C LEU A 159 -0.15 -1.01 -14.98
N LYS A 160 0.07 -0.83 -16.29
CA LYS A 160 0.97 -1.65 -17.12
C LYS A 160 2.40 -1.14 -17.05
#